data_AF-A0A8J3YLT1-F1
#
_entry.id   AF-A0A8J3YLT1-F1
#
_cell.length_a   1.000
_cell.length_b   1.000
_cell.length_c   1.000
_cell.angle_alpha   90.00
_cell.angle_beta   90.00
_cell.angle_gamma   90.00
#
_symmetry.space_group_name_H-M   'P 1'
#
loop_
_entity.id
_entity.type
_entity.pdbx_description
1 polymer ?
#
loop_
_entity_poly.entity_id
_entity_poly.type
_entity_poly.pdbx_seq_one_letter_code
_entity_poly.pdbx_strand_id
1 'polypeptide(L)'
;MSVAAPHTVWLASYPRSGNTWTRAVLDRLAPDGPADVDLHALGGGPIAGSRMVLDPYLGFPSSDLLPSEVDAVRPACEAAFDADLDRLRFRKAHDVLCGAPGGAPVVPPNATRAAIYLVRDPRDVAVSWAHFFGRPLATAVAELADRDTILDSGGDGITAQARQRLGTWS
;
A
#
# COMPACT_ATOMS: atom_id res chain seq x y z
N MET A 1 7.29 0.99 31.14
CA MET A 1 6.09 1.55 30.49
C MET A 1 5.61 0.54 29.46
N SER A 2 4.38 0.05 29.55
CA SER A 2 3.79 -0.80 28.50
C SER A 2 3.55 0.09 27.29
N VAL A 3 4.21 -0.19 26.16
CA VAL A 3 3.90 0.47 24.89
C VAL A 3 2.50 -0.01 24.49
N ALA A 4 1.60 0.93 24.19
CA ALA A 4 0.27 0.57 23.68
C ALA A 4 0.44 -0.26 22.39
N ALA A 5 -0.41 -1.27 22.20
CA ALA A 5 -0.31 -2.08 21.00
C ALA A 5 -0.60 -1.21 19.76
N PRO A 6 0.14 -1.38 18.65
CA PRO A 6 -0.14 -0.64 17.41
C PRO A 6 -1.56 -0.82 16.92
N HIS A 7 -2.05 0.13 16.11
CA HIS A 7 -3.41 0.14 15.59
C HIS A 7 -3.51 -0.37 14.15
N THR A 8 -2.42 -0.34 13.40
CA THR A 8 -2.42 -0.65 11.98
C THR A 8 -2.39 -2.15 11.73
N VAL A 9 -3.37 -2.63 10.96
CA VAL A 9 -3.39 -3.97 10.36
C VAL A 9 -3.19 -3.81 8.85
N TRP A 10 -2.12 -4.38 8.31
CA TRP A 10 -1.80 -4.24 6.91
C TRP A 10 -2.68 -5.15 6.05
N LEU A 11 -3.29 -4.59 5.00
CA LEU A 11 -3.94 -5.34 3.94
C LEU A 11 -2.98 -5.38 2.74
N ALA A 12 -2.01 -6.28 2.84
CA ALA A 12 -0.95 -6.45 1.87
C ALA A 12 -1.42 -7.33 0.71
N SER A 13 -1.11 -6.95 -0.52
CA SER A 13 -1.34 -7.80 -1.69
C SER A 13 -0.55 -7.28 -2.88
N TYR A 14 -0.22 -8.13 -3.84
CA TYR A 14 0.08 -7.61 -5.17
C TYR A 14 -1.17 -6.90 -5.73
N PRO A 15 -1.04 -5.86 -6.56
CA PRO A 15 -2.20 -5.18 -7.11
C PRO A 15 -3.12 -6.16 -7.85
N ARG A 16 -4.42 -5.87 -7.87
CA ARG A 16 -5.46 -6.70 -8.52
C ARG A 16 -5.80 -8.03 -7.81
N SER A 17 -5.33 -8.26 -6.59
CA SER A 17 -5.63 -9.46 -5.78
C SER A 17 -6.86 -9.34 -4.86
N GLY A 18 -7.85 -8.49 -5.18
CA GLY A 18 -9.13 -8.44 -4.44
C GLY A 18 -9.19 -7.47 -3.26
N ASN A 19 -8.25 -6.52 -3.20
CA ASN A 19 -8.14 -5.54 -2.11
C ASN A 19 -9.41 -4.68 -1.93
N THR A 20 -10.04 -4.21 -3.02
CA THR A 20 -11.28 -3.41 -2.97
C THR A 20 -12.46 -4.16 -2.35
N TRP A 21 -12.71 -5.38 -2.80
CA TRP A 21 -13.80 -6.21 -2.26
C TRP A 21 -13.56 -6.55 -0.79
N THR A 22 -12.32 -6.89 -0.44
CA THR A 22 -11.96 -7.20 0.95
C THR A 22 -12.16 -5.99 1.86
N ARG A 23 -11.74 -4.79 1.43
CA ARG A 23 -11.97 -3.55 2.18
C ARG A 23 -13.46 -3.27 2.36
N ALA A 24 -14.27 -3.43 1.32
CA ALA A 24 -15.72 -3.27 1.41
C ALA A 24 -16.35 -4.20 2.46
N VAL A 25 -15.93 -5.46 2.50
CA VAL A 25 -16.37 -6.42 3.52
C VAL A 25 -15.90 -6.01 4.91
N LEU A 26 -14.62 -5.64 5.07
CA LEU A 26 -14.07 -5.22 6.35
C LEU A 26 -14.72 -3.95 6.90
N ASP A 27 -15.02 -2.98 6.04
CA ASP A 27 -15.72 -1.76 6.43
C ASP A 27 -17.13 -2.06 6.92
N ARG A 28 -17.85 -2.96 6.24
CA ARG A 28 -19.20 -3.35 6.67
C ARG A 28 -19.19 -4.14 7.98
N LEU A 29 -18.18 -4.97 8.18
CA LEU A 29 -18.03 -5.79 9.39
C LEU A 29 -17.45 -5.01 10.59
N ALA A 30 -16.95 -3.80 10.38
CA ALA A 30 -16.44 -2.97 11.47
C ALA A 30 -17.57 -2.63 12.48
N PRO A 31 -17.26 -2.50 13.77
CA PRO A 31 -18.27 -2.16 14.80
C PRO A 31 -19.09 -0.92 14.47
N ASP A 32 -18.43 0.11 13.92
CA ASP A 32 -19.03 1.36 13.48
C ASP A 32 -19.16 1.43 11.94
N GLY A 33 -19.26 0.27 11.29
CA GLY A 33 -19.33 0.15 9.84
C GLY A 33 -20.61 0.77 9.27
N PRO A 34 -20.54 1.42 8.10
CA PRO A 34 -21.72 2.03 7.49
C PRO A 34 -22.76 0.97 7.10
N ALA A 35 -24.03 1.35 7.05
CA ALA A 35 -25.12 0.47 6.60
C ALA A 35 -24.94 0.05 5.14
N ASP A 36 -24.59 1.02 4.30
CA ASP A 36 -24.28 0.86 2.89
C ASP A 36 -22.80 1.16 2.63
N VAL A 37 -22.14 0.32 1.84
CA VAL A 37 -20.71 0.48 1.52
C VAL A 37 -20.54 1.31 0.26
N ASP A 38 -19.86 2.45 0.38
CA ASP A 38 -19.41 3.24 -0.76
C ASP A 38 -17.99 2.85 -1.17
N LEU A 39 -17.84 2.34 -2.39
CA LEU A 39 -16.54 1.93 -2.95
C LEU A 39 -15.59 3.11 -3.17
N HIS A 40 -16.10 4.33 -3.29
CA HIS A 40 -15.30 5.55 -3.42
C HIS A 40 -14.83 6.09 -2.07
N ALA A 41 -15.49 5.69 -0.98
CA ALA A 41 -15.23 6.15 0.38
C ALA A 41 -14.91 4.99 1.35
N LEU A 42 -14.20 3.97 0.87
CA LEU A 42 -13.78 2.83 1.69
C LEU A 42 -12.87 3.27 2.86
N GLY A 43 -13.13 2.73 4.03
CA GLY A 43 -12.30 2.82 5.22
C GLY A 43 -10.91 2.23 5.01
N GLY A 44 -10.04 2.45 6.00
CA GLY A 44 -8.60 2.24 5.87
C GLY A 44 -7.81 3.44 5.34
N GLY A 45 -8.49 4.38 4.68
CA GLY A 45 -7.90 5.61 4.14
C GLY A 45 -7.13 5.40 2.84
N PRO A 46 -6.33 6.38 2.41
CA PRO A 46 -5.46 6.25 1.26
C PRO A 46 -4.49 5.08 1.43
N ILE A 47 -3.98 4.56 0.31
CA ILE A 47 -2.93 3.53 0.32
C ILE A 47 -1.67 4.05 1.03
N ALA A 48 -0.93 3.13 1.66
CA ALA A 48 0.36 3.45 2.25
C ALA A 48 1.30 4.05 1.19
N GLY A 49 1.96 5.16 1.53
CA GLY A 49 2.73 5.95 0.56
C GLY A 49 1.92 6.94 -0.28
N SER A 50 0.61 7.11 -0.06
CA SER A 50 -0.13 8.25 -0.63
C SER A 50 0.49 9.57 -0.16
N ARG A 51 0.78 10.50 -1.09
CA ARG A 51 1.37 11.80 -0.76
C ARG A 51 0.47 12.65 0.11
N MET A 52 -0.85 12.49 -0.02
CA MET A 52 -1.84 13.12 0.86
C MET A 52 -1.70 12.73 2.33
N VAL A 53 -1.15 11.54 2.61
CA VAL A 53 -0.87 11.10 3.99
C VAL A 53 0.58 11.39 4.34
N LEU A 54 1.52 11.11 3.43
CA LEU A 54 2.96 11.26 3.65
C LEU A 54 3.38 12.71 3.94
N ASP A 55 2.97 13.66 3.10
CA ASP A 55 3.46 15.05 3.15
C ASP A 55 3.10 15.77 4.46
N PRO A 56 1.89 15.61 5.04
CA PRO A 56 1.59 16.12 6.37
C PRO A 56 2.56 15.68 7.46
N TYR A 57 3.03 14.43 7.45
CA TYR A 57 4.00 13.93 8.43
C TYR A 57 5.44 14.36 8.14
N LEU A 58 5.77 14.64 6.88
CA LEU A 58 7.07 15.20 6.50
C LEU A 58 7.18 16.69 6.84
N GLY A 59 6.07 17.43 6.74
CA GLY A 59 6.02 18.88 6.91
C GLY A 59 6.46 19.67 5.67
N PHE A 60 6.76 18.99 4.55
CA PHE A 60 7.09 19.57 3.26
C PHE A 60 6.74 18.57 2.14
N PRO A 61 6.66 19.02 0.86
CA PRO A 61 6.30 18.14 -0.24
C PRO A 61 7.33 17.01 -0.43
N SER A 62 6.89 15.75 -0.39
CA SER A 62 7.75 14.61 -0.73
C SER A 62 8.24 14.63 -2.19
N SER A 63 7.75 15.56 -3.03
CA SER A 63 8.26 15.79 -4.38
C SER A 63 9.64 16.45 -4.40
N ASP A 64 10.05 17.06 -3.30
CA ASP A 64 11.33 17.73 -3.17
C ASP A 64 12.46 16.74 -2.79
N LEU A 65 12.10 15.47 -2.56
CA LEU A 65 12.99 14.38 -2.20
C LEU A 65 13.28 13.47 -3.40
N LEU A 66 14.48 12.90 -3.42
CA LEU A 66 14.81 11.81 -4.31
C LEU A 66 13.93 10.59 -4.00
N PRO A 67 13.61 9.74 -4.99
CA PRO A 67 12.82 8.53 -4.76
C PRO A 67 13.38 7.60 -3.67
N SER A 68 14.71 7.53 -3.51
CA SER A 68 15.35 6.77 -2.43
C SER A 68 15.18 7.40 -1.06
N GLU A 69 15.13 8.73 -0.98
CA GLU A 69 14.89 9.45 0.26
C GLU A 69 13.43 9.29 0.68
N VAL A 70 12.49 9.35 -0.29
CA VAL A 70 11.09 9.01 -0.05
C VAL A 70 10.95 7.58 0.48
N ASP A 71 11.60 6.60 -0.15
CA ASP A 71 11.58 5.21 0.33
C ASP A 71 12.10 5.09 1.78
N ALA A 72 13.13 5.87 2.15
CA ALA A 72 13.74 5.83 3.48
C ALA A 72 12.87 6.45 4.59
N VAL A 73 12.09 7.50 4.27
CA VAL A 73 11.25 8.20 5.26
C VAL A 73 9.87 7.58 5.42
N ARG A 74 9.37 6.86 4.41
CA ARG A 74 8.03 6.24 4.42
C ARG A 74 7.72 5.42 5.69
N PRO A 75 8.60 4.53 6.18
CA PRO A 75 8.30 3.74 7.38
C PRO A 75 8.11 4.60 8.63
N ALA A 76 8.87 5.69 8.77
CA ALA A 76 8.74 6.62 9.88
C ALA A 76 7.42 7.40 9.81
N CYS A 77 6.99 7.81 8.61
CA CYS A 77 5.71 8.47 8.41
C CYS A 77 4.52 7.55 8.67
N GLU A 78 4.57 6.27 8.25
CA GLU A 78 3.51 5.31 8.59
C GLU A 78 3.49 5.00 10.10
N ALA A 79 4.65 5.03 10.78
CA ALA A 79 4.69 4.90 12.24
C ALA A 79 4.11 6.12 12.97
N ALA A 80 4.36 7.34 12.45
CA ALA A 80 3.74 8.56 12.96
C ALA A 80 2.22 8.54 12.73
N PHE A 81 1.79 8.10 11.54
CA PHE A 81 0.37 7.91 11.23
C PHE A 81 -0.32 6.95 12.20
N ASP A 82 0.32 5.81 12.52
CA ASP A 82 -0.22 4.84 13.50
C ASP A 82 -0.34 5.42 14.92
N ALA A 83 0.61 6.28 15.31
CA ALA A 83 0.61 6.91 16.62
C ALA A 83 -0.56 7.91 16.82
N ASP A 84 -1.07 8.49 15.72
CA ASP A 84 -2.26 9.36 15.74
C ASP A 84 -3.58 8.59 15.71
N LEU A 85 -3.55 7.27 15.47
CA LEU A 85 -4.76 6.46 15.46
C LEU A 85 -5.29 6.22 16.87
N ASP A 86 -6.61 6.33 17.02
CA ASP A 86 -7.35 6.03 18.24
C ASP A 86 -8.03 4.64 18.20
N ARG A 87 -7.97 3.98 17.04
CA ARG A 87 -8.62 2.69 16.78
C ARG A 87 -7.92 1.92 15.68
N LEU A 88 -8.20 0.62 15.62
CA LEU A 88 -7.67 -0.28 14.59
C LEU A 88 -7.98 0.25 13.18
N ARG A 89 -6.96 0.25 12.31
CA ARG A 89 -7.08 0.68 10.91
C ARG A 89 -6.52 -0.36 9.95
N PHE A 90 -7.31 -0.73 8.94
CA PHE A 90 -6.83 -1.57 7.84
C PHE A 90 -6.07 -0.73 6.81
N ARG A 91 -4.75 -0.89 6.72
CA ARG A 91 -3.90 -0.07 5.84
C ARG A 91 -3.49 -0.87 4.61
N LYS A 92 -3.95 -0.43 3.43
CA LYS A 92 -3.63 -1.09 2.16
C LYS A 92 -2.17 -0.83 1.77
N ALA A 93 -1.47 -1.87 1.33
CA ALA A 93 -0.13 -1.76 0.74
C ALA A 93 0.09 -2.77 -0.39
N HIS A 94 0.91 -2.38 -1.37
CA HIS A 94 1.35 -3.25 -2.48
C HIS A 94 2.86 -3.49 -2.49
N ASP A 95 3.61 -2.75 -1.69
CA ASP A 95 5.04 -2.87 -1.64
C ASP A 95 5.49 -4.27 -1.20
N VAL A 96 6.54 -4.77 -1.84
CA VAL A 96 7.39 -5.81 -1.26
C VAL A 96 7.88 -5.34 0.10
N LEU A 97 7.90 -6.24 1.08
CA LEU A 97 8.17 -5.89 2.48
C LEU A 97 9.47 -5.09 2.64
N CYS A 98 10.53 -5.49 1.95
CA CYS A 98 11.82 -4.80 1.91
C CYS A 98 12.05 -4.26 0.51
N GLY A 99 11.90 -2.94 0.32
CA GLY A 99 11.98 -2.31 -1.00
C GLY A 99 13.32 -2.50 -1.71
N ALA A 100 14.44 -2.37 -1.00
CA ALA A 100 15.79 -2.60 -1.53
C ALA A 100 16.58 -3.55 -0.61
N PRO A 101 17.60 -4.26 -1.12
CA PRO A 101 18.50 -5.04 -0.28
C PRO A 101 19.14 -4.14 0.80
N GLY A 102 18.88 -4.45 2.07
CA GLY A 102 19.37 -3.66 3.22
C GLY A 102 18.55 -2.41 3.59
N GLY A 103 17.47 -2.11 2.86
CA GLY A 103 16.53 -1.04 3.23
C GLY A 103 15.62 -1.42 4.41
N ALA A 104 15.12 -0.42 5.13
CA ALA A 104 14.12 -0.64 6.16
C ALA A 104 12.82 -1.20 5.54
N PRO A 105 12.08 -2.08 6.24
CA PRO A 105 10.80 -2.54 5.76
C PRO A 105 9.83 -1.37 5.55
N VAL A 106 9.09 -1.37 4.45
CA VAL A 106 8.02 -0.37 4.19
C VAL A 106 6.94 -0.46 5.28
N VAL A 107 6.78 -1.65 5.86
CA VAL A 107 5.91 -1.95 6.99
C VAL A 107 6.69 -1.83 8.31
N PRO A 108 6.57 -0.73 9.06
CA PRO A 108 7.29 -0.53 10.33
C PRO A 108 6.81 -1.51 11.42
N PRO A 109 7.67 -2.40 11.95
CA PRO A 109 7.26 -3.39 12.96
C PRO A 109 6.71 -2.77 14.25
N ASN A 110 7.22 -1.60 14.65
CA ASN A 110 6.79 -0.88 15.85
C ASN A 110 5.41 -0.23 15.71
N ALA A 111 4.89 -0.10 14.49
CA ALA A 111 3.57 0.45 14.18
C ALA A 111 2.68 -0.58 13.47
N THR A 112 3.00 -1.87 13.61
CA THR A 112 2.27 -2.96 12.96
C THR A 112 1.67 -3.89 13.99
N ARG A 113 0.33 -3.97 14.00
CA ARG A 113 -0.40 -4.92 14.84
C ARG A 113 -0.43 -6.32 14.24
N ALA A 114 -0.71 -6.39 12.95
CA ALA A 114 -0.81 -7.63 12.18
C ALA A 114 -0.78 -7.33 10.68
N ALA A 115 -0.73 -8.38 9.85
CA ALA A 115 -0.91 -8.29 8.41
C ALA A 115 -1.88 -9.38 7.92
N ILE A 116 -2.73 -9.02 6.98
CA ILE A 116 -3.57 -9.88 6.16
C ILE A 116 -3.00 -9.80 4.75
N TYR A 117 -2.44 -10.92 4.26
CA TYR A 117 -1.88 -10.99 2.91
C TYR A 117 -2.86 -11.67 1.96
N LEU A 118 -3.34 -10.94 0.95
CA LEU A 118 -4.27 -11.46 -0.05
C LEU A 118 -3.51 -12.09 -1.21
N VAL A 119 -3.77 -13.38 -1.45
CA VAL A 119 -3.21 -14.15 -2.56
C VAL A 119 -4.29 -14.42 -3.61
N ARG A 120 -3.91 -14.34 -4.88
CA ARG A 120 -4.73 -14.63 -6.05
C ARG A 120 -3.88 -15.35 -7.09
N ASP A 121 -4.50 -16.25 -7.84
CA ASP A 121 -3.81 -16.95 -8.93
C ASP A 121 -3.08 -15.96 -9.86
N PRO A 122 -1.76 -16.11 -10.10
CA PRO A 122 -0.96 -15.21 -10.95
C PRO A 122 -1.55 -15.01 -12.35
N ARG A 123 -2.19 -16.04 -12.91
CA ARG A 123 -2.78 -15.99 -14.26
C ARG A 123 -3.99 -15.06 -14.28
N ASP A 124 -4.80 -15.11 -13.22
CA ASP A 124 -5.95 -14.21 -13.07
C ASP A 124 -5.52 -12.77 -12.76
N VAL A 125 -4.45 -12.60 -11.99
CA VAL A 125 -3.85 -11.28 -11.74
C VAL A 125 -3.37 -10.69 -13.06
N ALA A 126 -2.69 -11.46 -13.92
CA ALA A 126 -2.20 -10.99 -15.22
C ALA A 126 -3.34 -10.47 -16.11
N VAL A 127 -4.46 -11.20 -16.21
CA VAL A 127 -5.64 -10.76 -16.99
C VAL A 127 -6.24 -9.49 -16.39
N SER A 128 -6.40 -9.42 -15.06
CA SER A 128 -6.95 -8.24 -14.40
C SER A 128 -6.06 -7.00 -14.51
N TRP A 129 -4.75 -7.21 -14.49
CA TRP A 129 -3.73 -6.18 -14.65
C TRP A 129 -3.73 -5.61 -16.07
N ALA A 130 -3.69 -6.49 -17.08
CA ALA A 130 -3.77 -6.11 -18.49
C ALA A 130 -4.99 -5.24 -18.77
N HIS A 131 -6.17 -5.68 -18.29
CA HIS A 131 -7.40 -4.91 -18.45
C HIS A 131 -7.37 -3.57 -17.71
N PHE A 132 -6.85 -3.53 -16.47
CA PHE A 132 -6.85 -2.31 -15.66
C PHE A 132 -5.94 -1.22 -16.24
N PHE A 133 -4.75 -1.60 -16.71
CA PHE A 133 -3.79 -0.66 -17.30
C PHE A 133 -3.97 -0.47 -18.81
N GLY A 134 -4.91 -1.18 -19.44
CA GLY A 134 -5.11 -1.13 -20.89
C GLY A 134 -3.89 -1.61 -21.68
N ARG A 135 -3.17 -2.62 -21.17
CA ARG A 135 -1.93 -3.15 -21.75
C ARG A 135 -2.12 -4.55 -22.35
N PRO A 136 -1.30 -4.95 -23.34
CA PRO A 136 -1.30 -6.33 -23.83
C PRO A 136 -1.03 -7.33 -22.70
N LEU A 137 -1.68 -8.49 -22.76
CA LEU A 137 -1.52 -9.55 -21.76
C LEU A 137 -0.05 -9.97 -21.60
N ALA A 138 0.71 -10.05 -22.70
CA ALA A 138 2.12 -10.39 -22.66
C ALA A 138 2.96 -9.40 -21.81
N THR A 139 2.63 -8.10 -21.87
CA THR A 139 3.26 -7.07 -21.04
C THR A 139 2.93 -7.28 -19.57
N ALA A 140 1.66 -7.55 -19.24
CA ALA A 140 1.27 -7.85 -17.87
C ALA A 140 2.01 -9.07 -17.30
N VAL A 141 2.13 -10.15 -18.09
CA VAL A 141 2.88 -11.35 -17.68
C VAL A 141 4.35 -11.02 -17.42
N ALA A 142 4.98 -10.22 -18.28
CA ALA A 142 6.36 -9.80 -18.09
C ALA A 142 6.55 -8.98 -16.80
N GLU A 143 5.65 -8.03 -16.53
CA GLU A 143 5.68 -7.19 -15.33
C GLU A 143 5.45 -7.99 -14.04
N LEU A 144 4.56 -8.99 -14.06
CA LEU A 144 4.33 -9.88 -12.91
C LEU A 144 5.55 -10.77 -12.59
N ALA A 145 6.35 -11.08 -13.59
CA ALA A 145 7.55 -11.91 -13.49
C ALA A 145 8.85 -11.11 -13.24
N ASP A 146 8.79 -9.78 -13.26
CA ASP A 146 9.93 -8.91 -13.04
C ASP A 146 10.00 -8.45 -11.57
N ARG A 147 11.16 -8.66 -10.94
CA ARG A 147 11.44 -8.28 -9.54
C ARG A 147 11.57 -6.78 -9.36
N ASP A 148 11.88 -6.07 -10.45
CA ASP A 148 12.10 -4.63 -10.45
C ASP A 148 10.85 -3.84 -10.90
N THR A 149 9.71 -4.52 -11.04
CA THR A 149 8.43 -3.86 -11.34
C THR A 149 8.08 -2.84 -10.25
N ILE A 150 7.86 -1.60 -10.69
CA ILE A 150 7.51 -0.45 -9.85
C ILE A 150 6.24 0.21 -10.39
N LEU A 151 5.31 0.52 -9.49
CA LEU A 151 4.20 1.44 -9.76
C LEU A 151 4.52 2.85 -9.29
N ASP A 152 3.85 3.83 -9.87
CA ASP A 152 3.96 5.25 -9.49
C ASP A 152 5.41 5.77 -9.50
N SER A 153 6.21 5.32 -10.47
CA SER A 153 7.61 5.73 -10.65
C SER A 153 7.79 7.19 -11.08
N GLY A 154 6.72 7.96 -11.24
CA GLY A 154 6.73 9.37 -11.63
C GLY A 154 6.82 9.61 -13.13
N GLY A 155 7.58 8.82 -13.89
CA GLY A 155 7.84 9.15 -15.30
C GLY A 155 8.33 10.60 -15.43
N ASP A 156 7.66 11.40 -16.26
CA ASP A 156 7.96 12.83 -16.46
C ASP A 156 7.28 13.77 -15.44
N GLY A 157 6.58 13.25 -14.43
CA GLY A 157 5.77 14.06 -13.52
C GLY A 157 5.63 13.52 -12.09
N ILE A 158 4.82 14.21 -11.29
CA ILE A 158 4.52 13.79 -9.90
C ILE A 158 3.19 13.05 -9.89
N THR A 159 3.19 11.84 -9.34
CA THR A 159 2.00 11.03 -9.07
C THR A 159 1.47 11.30 -7.66
N ALA A 160 0.18 11.00 -7.43
CA ALA A 160 -0.45 11.15 -6.11
C ALA A 160 0.07 10.17 -5.03
N GLN A 161 0.89 9.20 -5.42
CA GLN A 161 1.46 8.16 -4.55
C GLN A 161 2.97 8.14 -4.73
N ALA A 162 3.71 7.86 -3.66
CA ALA A 162 5.11 7.47 -3.76
C ALA A 162 5.23 6.18 -4.57
N ARG A 163 6.39 5.96 -5.18
CA ARG A 163 6.63 4.73 -5.94
C ARG A 163 6.42 3.50 -5.06
N GLN A 164 5.87 2.45 -5.65
CA GLN A 164 5.60 1.17 -4.98
C GLN A 164 6.41 0.09 -5.67
N ARG A 165 7.32 -0.56 -4.92
CA ARG A 165 8.13 -1.66 -5.45
C ARG A 165 7.36 -2.96 -5.27
N LEU A 166 7.00 -3.65 -6.35
CA LEU A 166 6.10 -4.80 -6.24
C LEU A 166 6.82 -6.13 -5.99
N GLY A 167 8.07 -6.25 -6.43
CA GLY A 167 8.73 -7.56 -6.52
C GLY A 167 8.05 -8.47 -7.55
N THR A 168 8.34 -9.76 -7.49
CA THR A 168 7.64 -10.75 -8.31
C THR A 168 6.40 -11.28 -7.61
N TRP A 169 5.40 -11.63 -8.42
CA TRP A 169 4.30 -12.46 -7.95
C TRP A 169 4.57 -13.96 -8.09
N SER A 170 5.56 -14.34 -8.93
CA SER A 170 6.07 -15.71 -9.12
C SER A 170 7.39 -15.98 -8.42
#